data_AF-A0A967LXF5-F1
#
_entry.id   AF-A0A967LXF5-F1
#
_cell.length_a   1.000
_cell.length_b   1.000
_cell.length_c   1.000
_cell.angle_alpha   90.00
_cell.angle_beta   90.00
_cell.angle_gamma   90.00
#
_symmetry.space_group_name_H-M   'P 1'
#
loop_
_entity.id
_entity.type
_entity.pdbx_description
1 polymer ?
#
loop_
_entity_poly.entity_id
_entity_poly.type
_entity_poly.pdbx_seq_one_letter_code
_entity_poly.pdbx_strand_id
1 'polypeptide(L)' 'MPKSNLLARFANNAFWLGRYLERAENLARLLDINETYDRETASGPNWKHVLDLYADTERFSESYEAPNAESVLNFYIRD' A
#
# COMPACT_ATOMS: atom_id res chain seq x y z
N MET A 1 -21.78 -8.25 32.35
CA MET A 1 -21.53 -8.21 30.90
C MET A 1 -21.10 -9.59 30.43
N PRO A 2 -21.70 -10.19 29.40
CA PRO A 2 -21.37 -11.57 29.03
C PRO A 2 -19.98 -11.61 28.37
N LYS A 3 -19.08 -12.43 28.94
CA LYS A 3 -17.69 -12.60 28.49
C LYS A 3 -17.56 -13.10 27.04
N SER A 4 -18.60 -13.74 26.50
CA SER A 4 -18.65 -14.20 25.10
C SER A 4 -18.61 -13.05 24.08
N ASN A 5 -19.21 -11.91 24.42
CA ASN A 5 -19.21 -10.73 23.54
C ASN A 5 -17.78 -10.16 23.38
N LEU A 6 -17.00 -10.20 24.46
CA LEU A 6 -15.62 -9.69 24.47
C LEU A 6 -14.68 -10.58 23.63
N LEU A 7 -14.79 -11.90 23.75
CA LEU A 7 -14.01 -12.85 22.95
C LEU A 7 -14.34 -12.76 21.46
N ALA A 8 -15.63 -12.65 21.11
CA ALA A 8 -16.05 -12.47 19.72
C ALA A 8 -15.50 -11.16 19.11
N ARG A 9 -15.48 -10.08 19.88
CA ARG A 9 -14.88 -8.80 19.46
C ARG A 9 -13.38 -8.91 19.21
N PHE A 10 -12.64 -9.57 20.11
CA PHE A 10 -11.21 -9.77 19.91
C PHE A 10 -10.91 -10.63 18.68
N ALA A 11 -11.69 -11.70 18.46
CA ALA A 11 -11.55 -12.53 17.27
C ALA A 11 -11.81 -11.72 15.97
N ASN A 12 -12.86 -10.89 15.95
CA ASN A 12 -13.14 -10.01 14.82
C ASN A 12 -12.02 -9.01 14.58
N ASN A 13 -11.48 -8.39 15.63
CA ASN A 13 -10.38 -7.44 15.51
C ASN A 13 -9.10 -8.11 14.97
N ALA A 14 -8.78 -9.31 15.47
CA ALA A 14 -7.62 -10.08 15.01
C ALA A 14 -7.77 -10.49 13.53
N PHE A 15 -8.98 -10.87 13.10
CA PHE A 15 -9.28 -11.19 11.71
C PHE A 15 -9.00 -9.99 10.80
N TRP A 16 -9.54 -8.82 11.13
CA TRP A 16 -9.32 -7.61 10.33
C TRP A 16 -7.87 -7.17 10.36
N LEU A 17 -7.20 -7.23 11.51
CA LEU A 17 -5.77 -6.95 11.62
C LEU A 17 -4.94 -7.84 10.68
N GLY A 18 -5.22 -9.15 10.65
CA GLY A 18 -4.55 -10.07 9.73
C GLY A 18 -4.75 -9.68 8.26
N ARG A 19 -5.97 -9.31 7.88
CA ARG A 19 -6.27 -8.84 6.52
C ARG A 19 -5.58 -7.52 6.17
N TYR A 20 -5.48 -6.60 7.12
CA TYR A 20 -4.74 -5.35 6.92
C TYR A 20 -3.23 -5.59 6.80
N LEU A 21 -2.68 -6.51 7.59
CA LEU A 21 -1.27 -6.89 7.52
C LEU A 21 -0.93 -7.54 6.18
N GLU A 22 -1.76 -8.49 5.71
CA GLU A 22 -1.62 -9.12 4.41
C GLU A 22 -1.65 -8.08 3.27
N ARG A 23 -2.58 -7.12 3.34
CA ARG A 23 -2.67 -6.03 2.34
C ARG A 23 -1.45 -5.11 2.39
N ALA A 24 -0.94 -4.78 3.58
CA ALA A 24 0.28 -3.98 3.73
C ALA A 24 1.51 -4.71 3.17
N GLU A 25 1.65 -6.02 3.43
CA GLU A 25 2.72 -6.84 2.86
C GLU A 25 2.63 -6.89 1.32
N ASN A 26 1.42 -7.06 0.77
CA ASN A 26 1.21 -7.07 -0.67
C ASN A 26 1.59 -5.73 -1.32
N LEU A 27 1.27 -4.60 -0.69
CA LEU A 27 1.70 -3.28 -1.15
C LEU A 27 3.23 -3.14 -1.08
N ALA A 28 3.85 -3.51 0.04
CA ALA A 28 5.30 -3.43 0.19
C ALA A 28 6.04 -4.25 -0.87
N ARG A 29 5.57 -5.49 -1.14
CA ARG A 29 6.13 -6.35 -2.20
C ARG A 29 5.97 -5.72 -3.59
N LEU A 30 4.82 -5.10 -3.87
CA LEU A 30 4.60 -4.42 -5.15
C LEU A 30 5.57 -3.25 -5.33
N LEU A 31 5.76 -2.43 -4.30
CA LEU A 31 6.70 -1.31 -4.32
C LEU A 31 8.14 -1.79 -4.53
N ASP A 32 8.57 -2.84 -3.82
CA ASP A 32 9.91 -3.42 -3.92
C ASP A 32 10.24 -3.98 -5.31
N ILE A 33 9.27 -4.68 -5.92
CA ILE A 33 9.42 -5.20 -7.30
C ILE A 33 9.51 -4.06 -8.31
N ASN A 34 8.65 -3.03 -8.19
CA ASN A 34 8.68 -1.89 -9.10
C ASN A 34 9.99 -1.11 -8.97
N GLU A 35 10.44 -0.88 -7.74
CA GLU A 35 11.73 -0.25 -7.52
C GLU A 35 12.82 -1.08 -8.18
N THR A 36 12.91 -2.37 -7.86
CA THR A 36 14.01 -3.21 -8.38
C THR A 36 14.05 -3.17 -9.90
N TYR A 37 12.89 -3.20 -10.56
CA TYR A 37 12.79 -3.06 -12.02
C TYR A 37 13.21 -1.67 -12.54
N ASP A 38 12.89 -0.60 -11.80
CA ASP A 38 13.27 0.78 -12.09
C ASP A 38 14.81 0.94 -12.07
N ARG A 39 15.49 0.32 -11.09
CA ARG A 39 16.96 0.35 -11.00
C ARG A 39 17.65 -0.47 -12.09
N GLU A 40 17.05 -1.58 -12.51
CA GLU A 40 17.67 -2.54 -13.43
C GLU A 40 17.41 -2.23 -14.91
N THR A 41 16.41 -1.39 -15.23
CA THR A 41 16.02 -1.12 -16.61
C THR A 41 15.92 0.36 -16.94
N ALA A 42 16.44 0.74 -18.12
CA ALA A 42 16.48 2.15 -18.54
C ALA A 42 15.10 2.79 -18.74
N SER A 43 14.07 1.99 -18.99
CA SER A 43 12.69 2.49 -19.14
C SER A 43 11.91 2.51 -17.83
N GLY A 44 12.31 1.73 -16.81
CA GLY A 44 11.58 1.53 -15.55
C GLY A 44 10.13 1.02 -15.73
N PRO A 45 9.41 0.71 -14.63
CA PRO A 45 7.97 0.50 -14.69
C PRO A 45 7.21 1.82 -14.81
N ASN A 46 5.97 1.74 -15.28
CA ASN A 46 5.03 2.84 -15.11
C ASN A 46 4.47 2.83 -13.67
N TRP A 47 5.06 3.64 -12.80
CA TRP A 47 4.70 3.77 -11.39
C TRP A 47 3.25 4.19 -11.13
N LYS A 48 2.59 4.83 -12.10
CA LYS A 48 1.16 5.17 -12.00
C LYS A 48 0.26 3.95 -11.76
N HIS A 49 0.63 2.77 -12.25
CA HIS A 49 -0.17 1.56 -12.07
C HIS A 49 -0.34 1.17 -10.59
N VAL A 50 0.64 1.48 -9.74
CA VAL A 50 0.53 1.24 -8.29
C VAL A 50 -0.61 2.09 -7.71
N LEU A 51 -0.65 3.38 -8.07
CA LEU A 51 -1.71 4.30 -7.64
C LEU A 51 -3.09 3.87 -8.16
N ASP A 52 -3.17 3.46 -9.43
CA ASP A 52 -4.44 3.02 -10.03
C ASP A 52 -4.97 1.73 -9.37
N LEU A 53 -4.09 0.79 -9.03
CA LEU A 53 -4.46 -0.46 -8.35
C LEU A 53 -5.07 -0.21 -6.96
N TYR A 54 -4.61 0.82 -6.26
CA TYR A 54 -5.09 1.19 -4.94
C TYR A 54 -6.11 2.33 -4.95
N ALA A 55 -6.50 2.82 -6.13
CA ALA A 55 -7.40 3.96 -6.33
C ALA A 55 -6.91 5.25 -5.63
N ASP A 56 -5.59 5.46 -5.61
CA ASP A 56 -4.93 6.55 -4.88
C ASP A 56 -4.57 7.75 -5.77
N THR A 57 -4.82 7.69 -7.08
CA THR A 57 -4.41 8.73 -8.04
C THR A 57 -4.87 10.14 -7.66
N GLU A 58 -6.11 10.30 -7.17
CA GLU A 58 -6.64 11.61 -6.75
C GLU A 58 -5.89 12.13 -5.51
N ARG A 59 -5.81 11.31 -4.45
CA ARG A 59 -5.09 11.62 -3.22
C ARG A 59 -3.60 11.93 -3.45
N PHE A 60 -2.96 11.19 -4.35
CA PHE A 60 -1.58 11.44 -4.75
C PHE A 60 -1.40 12.81 -5.40
N SER A 61 -2.32 13.20 -6.28
CA SER A 61 -2.26 14.47 -7.02
C SER A 61 -2.45 15.72 -6.15
N GLU A 62 -2.91 15.57 -4.90
CA GLU A 62 -3.00 16.66 -3.94
C GLU A 62 -1.62 17.13 -3.46
N SER A 63 -0.63 16.22 -3.44
CA SER A 63 0.69 16.45 -2.84
C SER A 63 1.87 16.29 -3.81
N TYR A 64 1.70 15.60 -4.94
CA TYR A 64 2.78 15.29 -5.88
C TYR A 64 2.38 15.59 -7.34
N GLU A 65 3.32 16.13 -8.12
CA GLU A 65 3.05 16.54 -9.52
C GLU A 65 3.09 15.38 -10.53
N ALA A 66 3.95 14.38 -10.32
CA ALA A 66 4.17 13.30 -11.28
C ALA A 66 4.47 11.96 -10.58
N PRO A 67 3.91 10.83 -11.04
CA PRO A 67 4.11 9.52 -10.43
C PRO A 67 5.39 8.85 -10.94
N ASN A 68 6.53 9.23 -10.37
CA ASN A 68 7.82 8.54 -10.54
C ASN A 68 8.16 7.69 -9.30
N ALA A 69 9.23 6.88 -9.37
CA ALA A 69 9.65 6.02 -8.27
C ALA A 69 9.72 6.73 -6.92
N GLU A 70 10.43 7.85 -6.86
CA GLU A 70 10.65 8.60 -5.62
C GLU A 70 9.34 9.13 -5.03
N SER A 71 8.53 9.79 -5.83
CA SER A 71 7.26 10.38 -5.39
C SER A 71 6.26 9.32 -4.91
N VAL A 72 6.11 8.20 -5.62
CA VAL A 72 5.19 7.12 -5.24
C VAL A 72 5.67 6.39 -3.98
N LEU A 73 6.98 6.15 -3.84
CA LEU A 73 7.53 5.59 -2.60
C LEU A 73 7.32 6.52 -1.41
N ASN A 74 7.61 7.82 -1.56
CA ASN A 74 7.39 8.79 -0.50
C ASN A 74 5.91 8.86 -0.08
N PHE A 75 4.99 8.89 -1.05
CA PHE A 75 3.56 8.88 -0.79
C PHE A 75 3.12 7.67 0.06
N TYR A 76 3.56 6.45 -0.25
CA TYR A 76 3.13 5.27 0.51
C TYR A 76 3.88 5.04 1.83
N ILE A 77 5.04 5.66 2.02
CA ILE A 77 5.89 5.46 3.21
C ILE A 77 5.72 6.58 4.23
N ARG A 78 5.51 7.83 3.79
CA ARG A 78 5.54 9.02 4.64
C ARG A 78 4.18 9.66 4.89
N ASP A 79 3.22 9.48 3.98
CA ASP A 79 1.90 10.13 4.01
C ASP A 79 0.78 9.14 4.41
#